data_AF-A0A1Y3WFW1-F1
#
_entry.id   AF-A0A1Y3WFW1-F1
#
_cell.length_a   1.000
_cell.length_b   1.000
_cell.length_c   1.000
_cell.angle_alpha   90.00
_cell.angle_beta   90.00
_cell.angle_gamma   90.00
#
_symmetry.space_group_name_H-M   'P 1'
#
loop_
_entity.id
_entity.type
_entity.pdbx_description
1 polymer ?
#
loop_
_entity_poly.entity_id
_entity_poly.type
_entity_poly.pdbx_seq_one_letter_code
_entity_poly.pdbx_strand_id
1 'polypeptide(L)'
;MPMTIKEVEELSNMTRANIRFYEKEGLITPQRDSNGYRNYTEQDVDILKRIRLLRTVHLGLEEIRSLSEKESELTDVLLIHLRTLKKEQKDLEQSKAICEQMCKDRAAYESFDAEHYFNFLNKAPSEIPAELEADSLPKVTAPWKRYFARLIDEAIYLIFWNLILALGFHMNIRQTGWAFAVIGIIMQSVLLLMAEPVMLSRFGTTPGKFLFGFRVSAESGARLTWREAYDRTGIVLKRGLGFYIPVYGLIREYLSYKDCKKGEILEWEEDNILTLDERHMRWKVIAAVLVLSVLDVLNYFVWQAGALPQNRGNITAAQYAENFNDMQKFYQIDHQLNLPEFLPPLGDSRKLLNQDGDWEKMSGKPYIVGTGVDYPELPELQFTEKDGALTEISFSSEYKDENVEIPVYGDLMALASLSYICAQEEYNLLPSPPSRLYRQVKEYGDQCSDFTISEAGVTVKASFDYSGYELRQAQYGSSDVLVPVYGKDVYFQVDFRIWQE
;
A
#
# COMPACT_ATOMS: atom_id res chain seq x y z
N MET A 1 -41.89 -32.86 -38.03
CA MET A 1 -41.10 -32.56 -39.27
C MET A 1 -40.20 -31.35 -39.04
N PRO A 2 -39.09 -31.18 -39.78
CA PRO A 2 -38.25 -29.98 -39.65
C PRO A 2 -39.00 -28.71 -40.06
N MET A 3 -39.00 -27.67 -39.22
CA MET A 3 -39.73 -26.41 -39.46
C MET A 3 -38.80 -25.21 -39.64
N THR A 4 -39.18 -24.34 -40.56
CA THR A 4 -38.54 -23.05 -40.78
C THR A 4 -38.96 -22.04 -39.72
N ILE A 5 -38.14 -21.01 -39.49
CA ILE A 5 -38.46 -19.97 -38.51
C ILE A 5 -39.79 -19.25 -38.80
N LYS A 6 -40.21 -19.16 -40.07
CA LYS A 6 -41.48 -18.54 -40.45
C LYS A 6 -42.67 -19.40 -40.00
N GLU A 7 -42.59 -20.71 -40.18
CA GLU A 7 -43.61 -21.65 -39.70
C GLU A 7 -43.68 -21.64 -38.17
N VAL A 8 -42.53 -21.52 -37.49
CA VAL A 8 -42.47 -21.39 -36.02
C VAL A 8 -43.11 -20.08 -35.55
N GLU A 9 -42.91 -18.96 -36.25
CA GLU A 9 -43.60 -17.69 -35.93
C GLU A 9 -45.12 -17.86 -35.97
N GLU A 10 -45.64 -18.49 -37.02
CA GLU A 10 -47.07 -18.72 -37.20
C GLU A 10 -47.63 -19.67 -36.13
N LEU A 11 -46.90 -20.74 -35.79
CA LEU A 11 -47.35 -21.75 -34.84
C LEU A 11 -47.21 -21.34 -33.35
N SER A 12 -46.19 -20.56 -33.01
CA SER A 12 -45.98 -20.03 -31.65
C SER A 12 -46.67 -18.68 -31.42
N ASN A 13 -47.00 -17.98 -32.51
CA ASN A 13 -47.48 -16.60 -32.54
C ASN A 13 -46.52 -15.69 -31.75
N MET A 14 -45.25 -15.79 -32.13
CA MET A 14 -44.11 -15.02 -31.61
C MET A 14 -43.30 -14.53 -32.80
N THR A 15 -42.68 -13.36 -32.68
CA THR A 15 -41.82 -12.84 -33.75
C THR A 15 -40.49 -13.61 -33.82
N ARG A 16 -39.84 -13.61 -35.00
CA ARG A 16 -38.46 -14.07 -35.18
C ARG A 16 -37.49 -13.53 -34.14
N ALA A 17 -37.65 -12.27 -33.75
CA ALA A 17 -36.81 -11.62 -32.75
C ALA A 17 -36.96 -12.30 -31.38
N ASN A 18 -38.21 -12.58 -30.95
CA ASN A 18 -38.49 -13.28 -29.71
C ASN A 18 -37.90 -14.70 -29.73
N ILE A 19 -38.10 -15.44 -30.81
CA ILE A 19 -37.59 -16.80 -30.97
C ILE A 19 -36.05 -16.83 -30.87
N ARG A 20 -35.37 -15.90 -31.56
CA ARG A 20 -33.91 -15.78 -31.50
C ARG A 20 -33.40 -15.34 -30.12
N PHE A 21 -34.18 -14.51 -29.42
CA PHE A 21 -33.88 -14.11 -28.06
C PHE A 21 -33.89 -15.33 -27.13
N TYR A 22 -34.93 -16.17 -27.21
CA TYR A 22 -35.00 -17.38 -26.38
C TYR A 22 -33.98 -18.45 -26.75
N GLU A 23 -33.57 -18.55 -28.01
CA GLU A 23 -32.41 -19.36 -28.42
C GLU A 23 -31.12 -18.83 -27.77
N LYS A 24 -30.90 -17.51 -27.80
CA LYS A 24 -29.72 -16.88 -27.19
C LYS A 24 -29.69 -17.08 -25.67
N GLU A 25 -30.84 -16.99 -25.01
CA GLU A 25 -30.99 -17.22 -23.57
C GLU A 25 -30.94 -18.71 -23.17
N GLY A 26 -30.76 -19.62 -24.14
CA GLY A 26 -30.58 -21.06 -23.93
C GLY A 26 -31.87 -21.85 -23.70
N LEU A 27 -33.05 -21.22 -23.81
CA LEU A 27 -34.33 -21.86 -23.50
C LEU A 27 -34.85 -22.79 -24.62
N ILE A 28 -34.34 -22.62 -25.85
CA ILE A 28 -34.50 -23.57 -26.95
C ILE A 28 -33.16 -23.76 -27.65
N THR A 29 -32.93 -24.93 -28.24
CA THR A 29 -31.68 -25.23 -28.94
C THR A 29 -31.96 -25.99 -30.23
N PRO A 30 -32.50 -25.30 -31.26
CA PRO A 30 -32.80 -25.94 -32.54
C PRO A 30 -31.52 -26.48 -33.18
N GLN A 31 -31.59 -27.67 -33.75
CA GLN A 31 -30.45 -28.23 -34.48
C GLN A 31 -30.18 -27.43 -35.75
N ARG A 32 -28.95 -27.52 -36.27
CA ARG A 32 -28.59 -26.94 -37.56
C ARG A 32 -28.48 -28.04 -38.61
N ASP A 33 -29.02 -27.78 -39.79
CA ASP A 33 -28.82 -28.66 -40.93
C ASP A 33 -27.39 -28.54 -41.49
N SER A 34 -27.03 -29.41 -42.43
CA SER A 34 -25.73 -29.40 -43.11
C SER A 34 -25.45 -28.10 -43.89
N ASN A 35 -26.49 -27.30 -44.15
CA ASN A 35 -26.43 -26.03 -44.88
C ASN A 35 -26.36 -24.82 -43.94
N GLY A 36 -26.29 -25.04 -42.61
CA GLY A 36 -26.17 -24.00 -41.59
C GLY A 36 -27.49 -23.31 -41.20
N TYR A 37 -28.63 -23.73 -41.76
CA TYR A 37 -29.95 -23.23 -41.37
C TYR A 37 -30.44 -23.89 -40.08
N ARG A 38 -31.19 -23.12 -39.30
CA ARG A 38 -31.84 -23.61 -38.08
C ARG A 38 -33.03 -24.46 -38.44
N ASN A 39 -33.09 -25.61 -37.80
CA ASN A 39 -34.14 -26.57 -37.96
C ASN A 39 -34.87 -26.73 -36.61
N TYR A 40 -36.08 -26.17 -36.55
CA TYR A 40 -36.90 -26.21 -35.34
C TYR A 40 -37.78 -27.46 -35.35
N THR A 41 -37.88 -28.08 -34.18
CA THR A 41 -38.73 -29.24 -33.95
C THR A 41 -40.10 -28.83 -33.41
N GLU A 42 -41.06 -29.75 -33.44
CA GLU A 42 -42.36 -29.56 -32.78
C GLU A 42 -42.20 -29.34 -31.27
N GLN A 43 -41.18 -29.96 -30.66
CA GLN A 43 -40.84 -29.76 -29.27
C GLN A 43 -40.38 -28.32 -28.99
N ASP A 44 -39.59 -27.71 -29.89
CA ASP A 44 -39.18 -26.31 -29.76
C ASP A 44 -40.39 -25.36 -29.81
N VAL A 45 -41.36 -25.64 -30.69
CA VAL A 45 -42.61 -24.88 -30.78
C VAL A 45 -43.43 -24.99 -29.49
N ASP A 46 -43.51 -26.19 -28.90
CA ASP A 46 -44.21 -26.40 -27.64
C ASP A 46 -43.52 -25.71 -26.46
N ILE A 47 -42.19 -25.71 -26.41
CA ILE A 47 -41.42 -24.95 -25.42
C ILE A 47 -41.71 -23.45 -25.59
N LEU A 48 -41.67 -22.92 -26.81
CA LEU A 48 -41.98 -21.52 -27.11
C LEU A 48 -43.41 -21.13 -26.68
N LYS A 49 -44.40 -22.00 -26.91
CA LYS A 49 -45.78 -21.79 -26.45
C LYS A 49 -45.87 -21.74 -24.91
N ARG A 50 -45.14 -22.61 -24.21
CA ARG A 50 -45.07 -22.59 -22.73
C ARG A 50 -44.41 -21.31 -22.22
N ILE A 51 -43.26 -20.94 -22.78
CA ILE A 51 -42.57 -19.67 -22.45
C ILE A 51 -43.51 -18.49 -22.66
N ARG A 52 -44.21 -18.45 -23.80
CA ARG A 52 -45.17 -17.38 -24.10
C ARG A 52 -46.29 -17.30 -23.05
N LEU A 53 -46.88 -18.43 -22.67
CA LEU A 53 -47.92 -18.46 -21.64
C LEU A 53 -47.40 -17.94 -20.30
N LEU A 54 -46.25 -18.42 -19.84
CA LEU A 54 -45.64 -17.98 -18.57
C LEU A 54 -45.27 -16.49 -18.60
N ARG A 55 -44.75 -16.00 -19.72
CA ARG A 55 -44.49 -14.56 -19.91
C ARG A 55 -45.77 -13.72 -19.97
N THR A 56 -46.88 -14.28 -20.48
CA THR A 56 -48.18 -13.60 -20.53
C THR A 56 -48.73 -13.35 -19.11
N VAL A 57 -48.44 -14.26 -18.18
CA VAL A 57 -48.77 -14.08 -16.75
C VAL A 57 -47.64 -13.40 -15.97
N HIS A 58 -46.71 -12.72 -16.66
CA HIS A 58 -45.65 -11.91 -16.09
C HIS A 58 -44.54 -12.64 -15.30
N LEU A 59 -44.36 -13.96 -15.45
CA LEU A 59 -43.20 -14.63 -14.87
C LEU A 59 -41.89 -14.13 -15.50
N GLY A 60 -40.85 -13.99 -14.69
CA GLY A 60 -39.49 -13.61 -15.07
C GLY A 60 -38.78 -14.67 -15.92
N LEU A 61 -37.71 -14.27 -16.61
CA LEU A 61 -36.91 -15.22 -17.40
C LEU A 61 -36.13 -16.21 -16.53
N GLU A 62 -35.64 -15.77 -15.37
CA GLU A 62 -34.94 -16.63 -14.42
C GLU A 62 -35.84 -17.75 -13.88
N GLU A 63 -37.11 -17.43 -13.58
CA GLU A 63 -38.10 -18.43 -13.15
C GLU A 63 -38.42 -19.43 -14.27
N ILE A 64 -38.51 -18.96 -15.51
CA ILE A 64 -38.73 -19.84 -16.67
C ILE A 64 -37.49 -20.73 -16.91
N ARG A 65 -36.28 -20.22 -16.67
CA ARG A 65 -35.03 -20.98 -16.78
C ARG A 65 -34.97 -22.08 -15.71
N SER A 66 -35.22 -21.77 -14.45
CA SER A 66 -35.20 -22.76 -13.36
C SER A 66 -36.22 -23.89 -13.58
N LEU A 67 -37.39 -23.57 -14.16
CA LEU A 67 -38.37 -24.56 -14.58
C LEU A 67 -37.89 -25.43 -15.76
N SER A 68 -37.19 -24.84 -16.73
CA SER A 68 -36.64 -25.57 -17.88
C SER A 68 -35.51 -26.52 -17.49
N GLU A 69 -34.72 -26.14 -16.50
CA GLU A 69 -33.58 -26.91 -15.96
C GLU A 69 -33.99 -27.90 -14.88
N LYS A 70 -35.29 -27.93 -14.51
CA LYS A 70 -35.87 -28.76 -13.44
C LYS A 70 -35.28 -28.51 -12.04
N GLU A 71 -34.78 -27.31 -11.81
CA GLU A 71 -34.33 -26.85 -10.50
C GLU A 71 -35.51 -26.50 -9.57
N SER A 72 -36.69 -26.28 -10.15
CA SER A 72 -37.91 -25.94 -9.43
C SER A 72 -39.13 -26.63 -10.04
N GLU A 73 -40.13 -26.91 -9.21
CA GLU A 73 -41.43 -27.42 -9.66
C GLU A 73 -42.35 -26.27 -10.08
N LEU A 74 -43.12 -26.48 -11.16
CA LEU A 74 -44.02 -25.46 -11.71
C LEU A 74 -45.02 -24.94 -10.67
N THR A 75 -45.57 -25.84 -9.86
CA THR A 75 -46.55 -25.50 -8.84
C THR A 75 -45.97 -24.56 -7.79
N ASP A 76 -44.71 -24.74 -7.38
CA ASP A 76 -44.08 -23.92 -6.35
C ASP A 76 -43.83 -22.49 -6.84
N VAL A 77 -43.30 -22.36 -8.07
CA VAL A 77 -43.11 -21.06 -8.72
C VAL A 77 -44.44 -20.33 -8.88
N LEU A 78 -45.49 -21.02 -9.35
CA LEU A 78 -46.82 -20.42 -9.50
C LEU A 78 -47.46 -20.05 -8.16
N LEU A 79 -47.27 -20.83 -7.09
CA LEU A 79 -47.78 -20.50 -5.76
C LEU A 79 -47.12 -19.24 -5.18
N ILE A 80 -45.81 -19.07 -5.38
CA ILE A 80 -45.09 -17.86 -5.00
C ILE A 80 -45.60 -16.68 -5.83
N HIS A 81 -45.67 -16.83 -7.15
CA HIS A 81 -46.15 -15.78 -8.05
C HIS A 81 -47.59 -15.34 -7.74
N LEU A 82 -48.48 -16.28 -7.42
CA LEU A 82 -49.85 -15.97 -6.99
C LEU A 82 -49.90 -15.18 -5.68
N ARG A 83 -48.94 -15.38 -4.76
CA ARG A 83 -48.85 -14.55 -3.54
C ARG A 83 -48.39 -13.14 -3.89
N THR A 84 -47.41 -12.99 -4.81
CA THR A 84 -46.95 -11.70 -5.31
C THR A 84 -48.08 -10.93 -5.99
N LEU A 85 -48.80 -11.56 -6.93
CA LEU A 85 -49.95 -10.95 -7.60
C LEU A 85 -51.06 -10.54 -6.63
N LYS A 86 -51.33 -11.35 -5.58
CA LYS A 86 -52.29 -10.98 -4.53
C LYS A 86 -51.84 -9.77 -3.71
N LYS A 87 -50.53 -9.65 -3.44
CA LYS A 87 -49.96 -8.48 -2.77
C LYS A 87 -50.11 -7.25 -3.66
N GLU A 88 -49.69 -7.33 -4.92
CA GLU A 88 -49.83 -6.24 -5.90
C GLU A 88 -51.28 -5.80 -6.09
N GLN A 89 -52.22 -6.75 -6.21
CA GLN A 89 -53.65 -6.43 -6.31
C GLN A 89 -54.14 -5.65 -5.08
N LYS A 90 -53.73 -6.07 -3.88
CA LYS A 90 -54.10 -5.39 -2.64
C LYS A 90 -53.51 -3.99 -2.58
N ASP A 91 -52.23 -3.85 -2.94
CA ASP A 91 -51.52 -2.57 -2.90
C ASP A 91 -52.12 -1.59 -3.95
N LEU A 92 -52.46 -2.06 -5.15
CA LEU A 92 -53.18 -1.28 -6.17
C LEU A 92 -54.57 -0.83 -5.70
N GLU A 93 -55.33 -1.70 -5.05
CA GLU A 93 -56.65 -1.33 -4.50
C GLU A 93 -56.52 -0.29 -3.39
N GLN A 94 -55.46 -0.36 -2.58
CA GLN A 94 -55.12 0.65 -1.58
C GLN A 94 -54.78 2.00 -2.22
N SER A 95 -53.90 2.02 -3.23
CA SER A 95 -53.56 3.24 -3.97
C SER A 95 -54.80 3.86 -4.62
N LYS A 96 -55.66 3.03 -5.25
CA LYS A 96 -56.92 3.48 -5.84
C LYS A 96 -57.85 4.10 -4.80
N ALA A 97 -58.01 3.48 -3.64
CA ALA A 97 -58.86 4.00 -2.57
C ALA A 97 -58.37 5.38 -2.08
N ILE A 98 -57.06 5.58 -1.95
CA ILE A 98 -56.49 6.90 -1.64
C ILE A 98 -56.81 7.90 -2.74
N CYS A 99 -56.54 7.57 -4.00
CA CYS A 99 -56.82 8.47 -5.11
C CYS A 99 -58.31 8.88 -5.14
N GLU A 100 -59.22 7.93 -4.97
CA GLU A 100 -60.66 8.21 -4.90
C GLU A 100 -61.03 9.12 -3.72
N GLN A 101 -60.41 8.92 -2.56
CA GLN A 101 -60.66 9.73 -1.37
C GLN A 101 -60.11 11.16 -1.54
N MET A 102 -58.87 11.32 -2.01
CA MET A 102 -58.28 12.63 -2.32
C MET A 102 -59.11 13.39 -3.36
N CYS A 103 -59.64 12.69 -4.37
CA CYS A 103 -60.55 13.28 -5.35
C CYS A 103 -61.88 13.75 -4.71
N LYS A 104 -62.47 12.95 -3.79
CA LYS A 104 -63.71 13.33 -3.07
C LYS A 104 -63.50 14.56 -2.20
N ASP A 105 -62.36 14.63 -1.50
CA ASP A 105 -62.01 15.73 -0.61
C ASP A 105 -61.60 17.01 -1.35
N ARG A 106 -61.43 16.92 -2.69
CA ARG A 106 -60.89 18.00 -3.52
C ARG A 106 -59.57 18.54 -2.97
N ALA A 107 -58.71 17.62 -2.54
CA ALA A 107 -57.41 17.91 -1.99
C ALA A 107 -56.58 18.78 -2.95
N ALA A 108 -56.15 19.95 -2.48
CA ALA A 108 -55.20 20.80 -3.21
C ALA A 108 -53.78 20.45 -2.78
N TYR A 109 -52.83 20.44 -3.73
CA TYR A 109 -51.44 20.03 -3.48
C TYR A 109 -50.79 20.82 -2.32
N GLU A 110 -51.07 22.11 -2.21
CA GLU A 110 -50.47 22.99 -1.19
C GLU A 110 -51.06 22.81 0.22
N SER A 111 -52.21 22.14 0.36
CA SER A 111 -53.00 22.18 1.60
C SER A 111 -53.60 20.84 2.04
N PHE A 112 -53.29 19.73 1.37
CA PHE A 112 -53.82 18.43 1.75
C PHE A 112 -53.08 17.89 2.99
N ASP A 113 -53.82 17.23 3.87
CA ASP A 113 -53.27 16.59 5.07
C ASP A 113 -52.76 15.18 4.71
N ALA A 114 -51.45 15.05 4.50
CA ALA A 114 -50.84 13.76 4.18
C ALA A 114 -51.04 12.72 5.29
N GLU A 115 -51.03 13.12 6.56
CA GLU A 115 -51.16 12.22 7.70
C GLU A 115 -52.58 11.62 7.78
N HIS A 116 -53.60 12.42 7.46
CA HIS A 116 -54.98 11.94 7.31
C HIS A 116 -55.09 10.78 6.31
N TYR A 117 -54.49 10.91 5.12
CA TYR A 117 -54.54 9.87 4.08
C TYR A 117 -53.68 8.65 4.42
N PHE A 118 -52.55 8.83 5.12
CA PHE A 118 -51.76 7.69 5.62
C PHE A 118 -52.53 6.89 6.66
N ASN A 119 -53.21 7.55 7.59
CA ASN A 119 -54.01 6.89 8.63
C ASN A 119 -55.22 6.13 8.06
N PHE A 120 -55.79 6.61 6.94
CA PHE A 120 -56.88 5.92 6.23
C PHE A 120 -56.49 4.51 5.77
N LEU A 121 -55.21 4.22 5.54
CA LEU A 121 -54.74 2.92 5.08
C LEU A 121 -54.72 1.80 6.14
N ASN A 122 -54.96 2.11 7.43
CA ASN A 122 -54.93 1.14 8.54
C ASN A 122 -53.72 0.17 8.46
N LYS A 123 -52.56 0.69 8.07
CA LYS A 123 -51.30 -0.02 7.90
C LYS A 123 -50.20 0.97 8.23
N ALA A 124 -49.19 0.56 9.01
CA ALA A 124 -47.93 1.30 9.02
C ALA A 124 -47.45 1.45 7.57
N PRO A 125 -46.89 2.59 7.15
CA PRO A 125 -46.36 2.77 5.80
C PRO A 125 -45.45 1.58 5.48
N SER A 126 -45.95 0.68 4.63
CA SER A 126 -45.27 -0.59 4.37
C SER A 126 -44.24 -0.32 3.31
N GLU A 127 -42.97 -0.24 3.73
CA GLU A 127 -41.79 0.00 2.89
C GLU A 127 -41.83 1.37 2.19
N ILE A 128 -40.67 2.00 2.02
CA ILE A 128 -40.55 3.25 1.27
C ILE A 128 -40.89 2.89 -0.19
N PRO A 129 -41.79 3.62 -0.88
CA PRO A 129 -42.05 3.41 -2.30
C PRO A 129 -40.75 3.35 -3.10
N ALA A 130 -40.63 2.41 -4.03
CA ALA A 130 -39.43 2.25 -4.86
C ALA A 130 -39.09 3.53 -5.65
N GLU A 131 -40.10 4.33 -5.97
CA GLU A 131 -39.96 5.66 -6.58
C GLU A 131 -39.21 6.63 -5.66
N LEU A 132 -39.51 6.65 -4.36
CA LEU A 132 -38.81 7.49 -3.39
C LEU A 132 -37.40 6.98 -3.09
N GLU A 133 -37.13 5.67 -3.24
CA GLU A 133 -35.76 5.15 -3.20
C GLU A 133 -34.92 5.63 -4.40
N ALA A 134 -35.55 5.78 -5.57
CA ALA A 134 -34.92 6.32 -6.77
C ALA A 134 -34.68 7.85 -6.69
N ASP A 135 -35.49 8.57 -5.91
CA ASP A 135 -35.36 10.01 -5.64
C ASP A 135 -34.25 10.34 -4.61
N SER A 136 -33.06 9.77 -4.81
CA SER A 136 -31.89 10.03 -3.95
C SER A 136 -30.71 10.61 -4.74
N LEU A 137 -29.90 11.45 -4.07
CA LEU A 137 -28.67 11.96 -4.67
C LEU A 137 -27.79 10.80 -5.14
N PRO A 138 -27.10 10.91 -6.29
CA PRO A 138 -26.31 9.82 -6.86
C PRO A 138 -25.26 9.34 -5.86
N LYS A 139 -25.43 8.13 -5.34
CA LYS A 139 -24.52 7.52 -4.37
C LYS A 139 -23.39 6.76 -5.05
N VAL A 140 -22.16 7.13 -4.74
CA VAL A 140 -20.97 6.47 -5.31
C VAL A 140 -20.51 5.31 -4.42
N THR A 141 -20.86 4.09 -4.83
CA THR A 141 -20.47 2.82 -4.18
C THR A 141 -19.18 2.27 -4.79
N ALA A 142 -18.03 2.83 -4.38
CA ALA A 142 -16.73 2.45 -4.93
C ALA A 142 -15.63 2.34 -3.85
N PRO A 143 -15.76 1.39 -2.89
CA PRO A 143 -14.89 1.33 -1.72
C PRO A 143 -13.41 1.13 -2.08
N TRP A 144 -13.09 0.23 -3.01
CA TRP A 144 -11.71 -0.01 -3.42
C TRP A 144 -11.07 1.17 -4.14
N LYS A 145 -11.82 1.85 -5.02
CA LYS A 145 -11.30 3.05 -5.71
C LYS A 145 -11.00 4.16 -4.70
N ARG A 146 -11.83 4.32 -3.67
CA ARG A 146 -11.61 5.27 -2.56
C ARG A 146 -10.37 4.90 -1.75
N TYR A 147 -10.21 3.61 -1.41
CA TYR A 147 -9.05 3.10 -0.69
C TYR A 147 -7.74 3.35 -1.44
N PHE A 148 -7.67 2.99 -2.72
CA PHE A 148 -6.46 3.21 -3.51
C PHE A 148 -6.18 4.68 -3.80
N ALA A 149 -7.21 5.51 -3.99
CA ALA A 149 -7.04 6.96 -4.06
C ALA A 149 -6.41 7.51 -2.77
N ARG A 150 -6.90 7.05 -1.61
CA ARG A 150 -6.37 7.44 -0.30
C ARG A 150 -4.93 6.97 -0.11
N LEU A 151 -4.60 5.74 -0.51
CA LEU A 151 -3.25 5.17 -0.43
C LEU A 151 -2.22 6.02 -1.17
N ILE A 152 -2.58 6.55 -2.35
CA ILE A 152 -1.70 7.45 -3.12
C ILE A 152 -1.49 8.77 -2.36
N ASP A 153 -2.55 9.39 -1.87
CA ASP A 153 -2.46 10.64 -1.12
C ASP A 153 -1.58 10.47 0.13
N GLU A 154 -1.75 9.36 0.86
CA GLU A 154 -0.96 9.04 2.04
C GLU A 154 0.50 8.77 1.73
N ALA A 155 0.80 8.06 0.64
CA ALA A 155 2.17 7.82 0.19
C ALA A 155 2.90 9.14 -0.14
N ILE A 156 2.21 10.12 -0.74
CA ILE A 156 2.76 11.45 -1.01
C ILE A 156 3.11 12.16 0.30
N TYR A 157 2.21 12.15 1.29
CA TYR A 157 2.48 12.77 2.60
C TYR A 157 3.63 12.08 3.35
N LEU A 158 3.69 10.75 3.28
CA LEU A 158 4.75 9.98 3.91
C LEU A 158 6.12 10.30 3.29
N ILE A 159 6.21 10.40 1.97
CA ILE A 159 7.46 10.78 1.28
C ILE A 159 7.89 12.19 1.65
N PHE A 160 6.95 13.14 1.73
CA PHE A 160 7.24 14.49 2.16
C PHE A 160 7.82 14.52 3.59
N TRP A 161 7.23 13.75 4.51
CA TRP A 161 7.77 13.62 5.86
C TRP A 161 9.15 12.95 5.88
N ASN A 162 9.32 11.87 5.13
CA ASN A 162 10.59 11.15 5.03
C ASN A 162 11.70 12.01 4.40
N LEU A 163 11.38 12.90 3.46
CA LEU A 163 12.33 13.86 2.89
C LEU A 163 12.89 14.80 3.96
N ILE A 164 12.02 15.32 4.83
CA ILE A 164 12.43 16.19 5.94
C ILE A 164 13.37 15.43 6.88
N LEU A 165 13.03 14.18 7.22
CA LEU A 165 13.82 13.37 8.14
C LEU A 165 15.17 12.93 7.56
N ALA A 166 15.17 12.46 6.32
CA ALA A 166 16.36 11.96 5.67
C ALA A 166 17.32 13.09 5.29
N LEU A 167 16.83 14.18 4.70
CA LEU A 167 17.68 15.26 4.19
C LEU A 167 17.92 16.37 5.21
N GLY A 168 16.96 16.64 6.10
CA GLY A 168 17.08 17.69 7.10
C GLY A 168 17.72 17.23 8.41
N PHE A 169 17.45 15.97 8.81
CA PHE A 169 17.93 15.43 10.08
C PHE A 169 18.90 14.24 9.92
N HIS A 170 19.19 13.80 8.69
CA HIS A 170 20.05 12.65 8.40
C HIS A 170 19.66 11.40 9.20
N MET A 171 18.35 11.19 9.39
CA MET A 171 17.83 10.06 10.13
C MET A 171 17.63 8.85 9.23
N ASN A 172 18.00 7.66 9.71
CA ASN A 172 17.64 6.42 9.05
C ASN A 172 16.16 6.10 9.27
N ILE A 173 15.34 6.52 8.30
CA ILE A 173 13.88 6.36 8.29
C ILE A 173 13.40 4.90 8.28
N ARG A 174 14.28 3.91 8.03
CA ARG A 174 13.90 2.48 8.00
C ARG A 174 14.07 1.77 9.34
N GLN A 175 14.79 2.35 10.29
CA GLN A 175 15.11 1.70 11.56
C GLN A 175 14.65 2.53 12.76
N THR A 176 13.52 3.24 12.66
CA THR A 176 13.04 4.09 13.75
C THR A 176 12.31 3.31 14.85
N GLY A 177 12.53 3.67 16.12
CA GLY A 177 11.83 3.05 17.26
C GLY A 177 10.35 3.44 17.39
N TRP A 178 9.64 2.80 18.34
CA TRP A 178 8.19 2.96 18.53
C TRP A 178 7.74 4.40 18.85
N ALA A 179 8.52 5.15 19.62
CA ALA A 179 8.19 6.54 19.95
C ALA A 179 8.17 7.41 18.68
N PHE A 180 9.07 7.13 17.75
CA PHE A 180 9.14 7.82 16.48
C PHE A 180 8.00 7.41 15.54
N ALA A 181 7.54 6.16 15.61
CA ALA A 181 6.34 5.73 14.90
C ALA A 181 5.09 6.53 15.35
N VAL A 182 4.97 6.84 16.65
CA VAL A 182 3.90 7.70 17.18
C VAL A 182 4.01 9.13 16.63
N ILE A 183 5.22 9.69 16.59
CA ILE A 183 5.45 11.01 15.96
C ILE A 183 5.04 10.97 14.49
N GLY A 184 5.39 9.91 13.76
CA GLY A 184 5.00 9.70 12.37
C GLY A 184 3.47 9.72 12.17
N ILE A 185 2.71 9.04 13.04
CA ILE A 185 1.23 9.05 13.02
C ILE A 185 0.67 10.47 13.21
N ILE A 186 1.22 11.21 14.18
CA ILE A 186 0.82 12.60 14.46
C ILE A 186 1.12 13.48 13.24
N MET A 187 2.33 13.39 12.70
CA MET A 187 2.75 14.19 11.54
C MET A 187 1.94 13.86 10.29
N GLN A 188 1.64 12.59 10.04
CA GLN A 188 0.76 12.17 8.94
C GLN A 188 -0.64 12.80 9.08
N SER A 189 -1.18 12.83 10.29
CA SER A 189 -2.48 13.46 10.58
C SER A 189 -2.44 14.97 10.35
N VAL A 190 -1.36 15.64 10.76
CA VAL A 190 -1.15 17.08 10.55
C VAL A 190 -1.03 17.40 9.05
N LEU A 191 -0.21 16.65 8.31
CA LEU A 191 -0.04 16.84 6.86
C LEU A 191 -1.35 16.66 6.10
N LEU A 192 -2.14 15.65 6.46
CA LEU A 192 -3.49 15.45 5.91
C LEU A 192 -4.38 16.67 6.13
N LEU A 193 -4.46 17.19 7.36
CA LEU A 193 -5.30 18.34 7.73
C LEU A 193 -4.81 19.66 7.13
N MET A 194 -3.53 19.77 6.80
CA MET A 194 -2.98 20.95 6.12
C MET A 194 -3.19 20.89 4.60
N ALA A 195 -2.98 19.73 3.98
CA ALA A 195 -2.93 19.60 2.52
C ALA A 195 -4.31 19.34 1.90
N GLU A 196 -5.09 18.37 2.42
CA GLU A 196 -6.35 17.97 1.80
C GLU A 196 -7.39 19.10 1.73
N PRO A 197 -7.60 19.91 2.79
CA PRO A 197 -8.57 21.02 2.73
C PRO A 197 -8.23 22.07 1.68
N VAL A 198 -6.94 22.35 1.48
CA VAL A 198 -6.47 23.26 0.43
C VAL A 198 -6.77 22.68 -0.95
N MET A 199 -6.47 21.40 -1.17
CA MET A 199 -6.70 20.75 -2.46
C MET A 199 -8.20 20.63 -2.80
N LEU A 200 -9.03 20.26 -1.83
CA LEU A 200 -10.47 20.16 -2.02
C LEU A 200 -11.12 21.52 -2.26
N SER A 201 -10.76 22.55 -1.50
CA SER A 201 -11.34 23.89 -1.70
C SER A 201 -10.91 24.54 -3.03
N ARG A 202 -9.68 24.25 -3.52
CA ARG A 202 -9.18 24.85 -4.77
C ARG A 202 -9.46 24.04 -6.01
N PHE A 203 -9.45 22.71 -5.94
CA PHE A 203 -9.56 21.85 -7.11
C PHE A 203 -10.77 20.90 -7.07
N GLY A 204 -11.41 20.75 -5.91
CA GLY A 204 -12.48 19.78 -5.69
C GLY A 204 -11.96 18.33 -5.64
N THR A 205 -10.65 18.11 -5.57
CA THR A 205 -10.05 16.77 -5.59
C THR A 205 -8.65 16.78 -4.97
N THR A 206 -8.18 15.61 -4.54
CA THR A 206 -6.79 15.31 -4.18
C THR A 206 -6.09 14.57 -5.33
N PRO A 207 -4.75 14.41 -5.35
CA PRO A 207 -4.04 13.69 -6.41
C PRO A 207 -4.55 12.27 -6.64
N GLY A 208 -4.73 11.48 -5.58
CA GLY A 208 -5.25 10.13 -5.66
C GLY A 208 -6.72 10.11 -6.11
N LYS A 209 -7.56 11.00 -5.56
CA LYS A 209 -8.96 11.13 -5.99
C LYS A 209 -9.05 11.50 -7.48
N PHE A 210 -8.22 12.42 -7.94
CA PHE A 210 -8.18 12.86 -9.32
C PHE A 210 -7.84 11.69 -10.25
N LEU A 211 -6.83 10.90 -9.87
CA LEU A 211 -6.40 9.74 -10.64
C LEU A 211 -7.52 8.71 -10.81
N PHE A 212 -8.34 8.51 -9.78
CA PHE A 212 -9.50 7.61 -9.83
C PHE A 212 -10.78 8.27 -10.36
N GLY A 213 -10.75 9.55 -10.73
CA GLY A 213 -11.90 10.28 -11.29
C GLY A 213 -12.91 10.77 -10.26
N PHE A 214 -12.54 10.85 -8.98
CA PHE A 214 -13.38 11.43 -7.94
C PHE A 214 -13.30 12.95 -7.93
N ARG A 215 -14.45 13.59 -7.69
CA ARG A 215 -14.52 15.02 -7.37
C ARG A 215 -15.56 15.26 -6.28
N VAL A 216 -15.21 16.12 -5.34
CA VAL A 216 -16.06 16.56 -4.23
C VAL A 216 -16.56 17.98 -4.53
N SER A 217 -17.85 18.19 -4.35
CA SER A 217 -18.51 19.50 -4.47
C SER A 217 -19.53 19.68 -3.34
N ALA A 218 -19.90 20.93 -3.07
CA ALA A 218 -21.05 21.24 -2.23
C ALA A 218 -22.36 20.78 -2.91
N GLU A 219 -23.46 20.72 -2.17
CA GLU A 219 -24.79 20.38 -2.71
C GLU A 219 -25.23 21.31 -3.85
N SER A 220 -24.81 22.58 -3.80
CA SER A 220 -25.04 23.57 -4.86
C SER A 220 -24.28 23.28 -6.16
N GLY A 221 -23.40 22.27 -6.17
CA GLY A 221 -22.46 21.99 -7.26
C GLY A 221 -21.22 22.89 -7.27
N ALA A 222 -21.13 23.87 -6.36
CA ALA A 222 -19.95 24.70 -6.18
C ALA A 222 -18.78 23.92 -5.55
N ARG A 223 -17.58 24.49 -5.59
CA ARG A 223 -16.45 23.96 -4.82
C ARG A 223 -16.68 24.19 -3.33
N LEU A 224 -16.13 23.30 -2.51
CA LEU A 224 -16.14 23.47 -1.06
C LEU A 224 -15.40 24.75 -0.66
N THR A 225 -15.93 25.44 0.33
CA THR A 225 -15.19 26.43 1.09
C THR A 225 -14.06 25.74 1.87
N TRP A 226 -13.07 26.52 2.30
CA TRP A 226 -11.97 25.98 3.10
C TRP A 226 -12.47 25.33 4.40
N ARG A 227 -13.50 25.91 5.04
CA ARG A 227 -14.07 25.38 6.29
C ARG A 227 -14.77 24.05 6.07
N GLU A 228 -15.66 23.95 5.07
CA GLU A 228 -16.33 22.69 4.71
C GLU A 228 -15.31 21.60 4.38
N ALA A 229 -14.26 21.94 3.62
CA ALA A 229 -13.20 21.00 3.29
C ALA A 229 -12.39 20.54 4.52
N TYR A 230 -12.12 21.44 5.47
CA TYR A 230 -11.43 21.13 6.72
C TYR A 230 -12.27 20.23 7.63
N ASP A 231 -13.53 20.58 7.87
CA ASP A 231 -14.45 19.83 8.72
C ASP A 231 -14.65 18.42 8.16
N ARG A 232 -14.89 18.32 6.84
CA ARG A 232 -14.95 17.04 6.12
C ARG A 232 -13.69 16.20 6.32
N THR A 233 -12.51 16.80 6.16
CA THR A 233 -11.23 16.07 6.30
C THR A 233 -11.01 15.61 7.74
N GLY A 234 -11.41 16.41 8.73
CA GLY A 234 -11.38 16.01 10.14
C GLY A 234 -12.28 14.81 10.44
N ILE A 235 -13.48 14.77 9.86
CA ILE A 235 -14.37 13.60 9.95
C ILE A 235 -13.72 12.38 9.28
N VAL A 236 -13.10 12.54 8.09
CA VAL A 236 -12.37 11.44 7.43
C VAL A 236 -11.23 10.91 8.31
N LEU A 237 -10.43 11.79 8.93
CA LEU A 237 -9.34 11.38 9.82
C LEU A 237 -9.87 10.56 11.01
N LYS A 238 -10.95 11.01 11.64
CA LYS A 238 -11.54 10.35 12.82
C LYS A 238 -12.31 9.08 12.49
N ARG A 239 -13.20 9.15 11.49
CA ARG A 239 -14.20 8.12 11.17
C ARG A 239 -13.82 7.25 10.00
N GLY A 240 -13.01 7.72 9.07
CA GLY A 240 -12.45 6.90 8.00
C GLY A 240 -11.18 6.19 8.46
N LEU A 241 -10.18 6.97 8.89
CA LEU A 241 -8.81 6.51 9.12
C LEU A 241 -8.50 6.13 10.58
N GLY A 242 -9.40 6.46 11.53
CA GLY A 242 -9.18 6.19 12.95
C GLY A 242 -7.90 6.82 13.51
N PHE A 243 -7.56 8.03 13.07
CA PHE A 243 -6.30 8.72 13.42
C PHE A 243 -5.02 7.91 13.09
N TYR A 244 -5.09 6.95 12.16
CA TYR A 244 -3.99 6.01 11.86
C TYR A 244 -3.53 5.15 13.04
N ILE A 245 -4.35 5.03 14.09
CA ILE A 245 -4.04 4.16 15.23
C ILE A 245 -4.16 2.70 14.75
N PRO A 246 -3.11 1.86 14.77
CA PRO A 246 -3.05 0.63 13.97
C PRO A 246 -4.30 -0.26 14.01
N VAL A 247 -4.71 -0.73 15.20
CA VAL A 247 -5.88 -1.63 15.33
C VAL A 247 -7.19 -0.87 15.12
N TYR A 248 -7.30 0.35 15.64
CA TYR A 248 -8.53 1.15 15.54
C TYR A 248 -8.79 1.64 14.10
N GLY A 249 -7.74 2.03 13.38
CA GLY A 249 -7.75 2.42 11.97
C GLY A 249 -8.25 1.29 11.09
N LEU A 250 -7.74 0.06 11.27
CA LEU A 250 -8.24 -1.13 10.55
C LEU A 250 -9.73 -1.38 10.80
N ILE A 251 -10.20 -1.22 12.04
CA ILE A 251 -11.63 -1.33 12.36
C ILE A 251 -12.43 -0.25 11.63
N ARG A 252 -11.95 1.01 11.63
CA ARG A 252 -12.63 2.13 10.96
C ARG A 252 -12.66 1.99 9.45
N GLU A 253 -11.58 1.50 8.83
CA GLU A 253 -11.53 1.21 7.39
C GLU A 253 -12.51 0.10 7.02
N TYR A 254 -12.58 -0.98 7.81
CA TYR A 254 -13.53 -2.07 7.58
C TYR A 254 -15.00 -1.60 7.69
N LEU A 255 -15.31 -0.80 8.71
CA LEU A 255 -16.66 -0.22 8.87
C LEU A 255 -16.98 0.68 7.67
N SER A 256 -16.05 1.57 7.28
CA SER A 256 -16.21 2.44 6.12
C SER A 256 -16.41 1.65 4.81
N TYR A 257 -15.71 0.52 4.65
CA TYR A 257 -15.91 -0.41 3.53
C TYR A 257 -17.32 -1.01 3.54
N LYS A 258 -17.77 -1.50 4.71
CA LYS A 258 -19.08 -2.13 4.87
C LYS A 258 -20.20 -1.16 4.54
N ASP A 259 -20.13 0.05 5.09
CA ASP A 259 -21.15 1.08 4.92
C ASP A 259 -21.19 1.57 3.46
N CYS A 260 -20.01 1.82 2.86
CA CYS A 260 -19.90 2.18 1.44
C CYS A 260 -20.41 1.08 0.50
N LYS A 261 -20.14 -0.20 0.81
CA LYS A 261 -20.61 -1.34 0.01
C LYS A 261 -22.14 -1.51 0.05
N LYS A 262 -22.76 -1.16 1.18
CA LYS A 262 -24.22 -1.15 1.32
C LYS A 262 -24.89 0.08 0.69
N GLY A 263 -24.13 1.08 0.25
CA GLY A 263 -24.69 2.34 -0.23
C GLY A 263 -25.22 3.24 0.89
N GLU A 264 -24.75 3.03 2.12
CA GLU A 264 -24.99 3.97 3.23
C GLU A 264 -24.19 5.26 2.98
N ILE A 265 -24.74 6.40 3.39
CA ILE A 265 -24.04 7.69 3.31
C ILE A 265 -22.96 7.69 4.38
N LEU A 266 -21.71 7.97 3.97
CA LEU A 266 -20.60 8.06 4.89
C LEU A 266 -20.68 9.41 5.65
N GLU A 267 -20.35 9.44 6.94
CA GLU A 267 -20.49 10.65 7.79
C GLU A 267 -19.82 11.91 7.18
N TRP A 268 -18.73 11.76 6.42
CA TRP A 268 -18.04 12.88 5.75
C TRP A 268 -18.64 13.25 4.37
N GLU A 269 -19.80 12.71 4.03
CA GLU A 269 -20.54 12.93 2.78
C GLU A 269 -21.98 13.38 3.04
N GLU A 270 -22.36 13.64 4.30
CA GLU A 270 -23.70 14.12 4.65
C GLU A 270 -24.02 15.47 3.98
N ASP A 271 -23.07 16.41 4.00
CA ASP A 271 -23.27 17.77 3.46
C ASP A 271 -22.63 18.00 2.07
N ASN A 272 -22.08 16.95 1.43
CA ASN A 272 -21.25 17.10 0.23
C ASN A 272 -21.50 16.01 -0.80
N ILE A 273 -21.46 16.39 -2.08
CA ILE A 273 -21.65 15.46 -3.19
C ILE A 273 -20.30 14.91 -3.65
N LEU A 274 -20.18 13.59 -3.71
CA LEU A 274 -19.09 12.90 -4.38
C LEU A 274 -19.53 12.45 -5.78
N THR A 275 -18.74 12.80 -6.78
CA THR A 275 -18.94 12.37 -8.17
C THR A 275 -17.80 11.47 -8.61
N LEU A 276 -18.08 10.54 -9.52
CA LEU A 276 -17.12 9.58 -10.07
C LEU A 276 -17.20 9.53 -11.59
N ASP A 277 -16.11 9.87 -12.28
CA ASP A 277 -15.96 9.66 -13.71
C ASP A 277 -15.36 8.28 -14.00
N GLU A 278 -16.19 7.36 -14.49
CA GLU A 278 -15.79 5.99 -14.80
C GLU A 278 -15.12 5.81 -16.17
N ARG A 279 -15.02 6.87 -16.98
CA ARG A 279 -14.39 6.77 -18.30
C ARG A 279 -12.92 6.38 -18.18
N HIS A 280 -12.50 5.48 -19.07
CA HIS A 280 -11.13 4.98 -19.16
C HIS A 280 -10.59 4.36 -17.85
N MET A 281 -11.46 3.77 -17.01
CA MET A 281 -11.08 3.24 -15.69
C MET A 281 -9.88 2.28 -15.71
N ARG A 282 -9.75 1.43 -16.74
CA ARG A 282 -8.60 0.52 -16.89
C ARG A 282 -7.27 1.28 -16.92
N TRP A 283 -7.22 2.39 -17.66
CA TRP A 283 -6.03 3.23 -17.75
C TRP A 283 -5.75 4.00 -16.45
N LYS A 284 -6.80 4.42 -15.74
CA LYS A 284 -6.67 5.04 -14.40
C LYS A 284 -6.04 4.08 -13.39
N VAL A 285 -6.45 2.81 -13.40
CA VAL A 285 -5.87 1.77 -12.54
C VAL A 285 -4.41 1.50 -12.90
N ILE A 286 -4.08 1.37 -14.19
CA ILE A 286 -2.68 1.20 -14.63
C ILE A 286 -1.82 2.40 -14.18
N ALA A 287 -2.33 3.63 -14.36
CA ALA A 287 -1.65 4.83 -13.91
C ALA A 287 -1.47 4.86 -12.39
N ALA A 288 -2.47 4.42 -11.61
CA ALA A 288 -2.35 4.30 -10.15
C ALA A 288 -1.26 3.34 -9.71
N VAL A 289 -1.16 2.16 -10.34
CA VAL A 289 -0.08 1.20 -10.06
C VAL A 289 1.28 1.81 -10.39
N LEU A 290 1.42 2.44 -11.56
CA LEU A 290 2.67 3.09 -11.96
C LEU A 290 3.06 4.22 -10.99
N VAL A 291 2.11 5.07 -10.59
CA VAL A 291 2.35 6.14 -9.62
C VAL A 291 2.80 5.57 -8.28
N LEU A 292 2.14 4.53 -7.76
CA LEU A 292 2.55 3.89 -6.50
C LEU A 292 3.96 3.28 -6.61
N SER A 293 4.28 2.62 -7.72
CA SER A 293 5.64 2.09 -7.96
C SER A 293 6.69 3.19 -8.00
N VAL A 294 6.40 4.33 -8.66
CA VAL A 294 7.31 5.48 -8.70
C VAL A 294 7.49 6.08 -7.31
N LEU A 295 6.41 6.21 -6.52
CA LEU A 295 6.47 6.72 -5.15
C LEU A 295 7.30 5.81 -4.24
N ASP A 296 7.18 4.48 -4.37
CA ASP A 296 7.99 3.53 -3.60
C ASP A 296 9.48 3.61 -3.96
N VAL A 297 9.80 3.67 -5.26
CA VAL A 297 11.17 3.89 -5.75
C VAL A 297 11.72 5.22 -5.22
N LEU A 298 10.93 6.30 -5.27
CA LEU A 298 11.32 7.60 -4.73
C LEU A 298 11.60 7.50 -3.22
N ASN A 299 10.73 6.85 -2.46
CA ASN A 299 10.91 6.65 -1.02
C ASN A 299 12.20 5.87 -0.69
N TYR A 300 12.54 4.86 -1.51
CA TYR A 300 13.84 4.17 -1.42
C TYR A 300 15.00 5.15 -1.61
N PHE A 301 14.96 6.02 -2.64
CA PHE A 301 16.01 7.00 -2.88
C PHE A 301 16.09 8.10 -1.83
N VAL A 302 14.97 8.47 -1.20
CA VAL A 302 14.98 9.38 -0.04
C VAL A 302 15.81 8.79 1.10
N TRP A 303 15.62 7.50 1.40
CA TRP A 303 16.44 6.80 2.39
C TRP A 303 17.92 6.75 1.97
N GLN A 304 18.23 6.46 0.70
CA GLN A 304 19.61 6.45 0.20
C GLN A 304 20.27 7.83 0.28
N ALA A 305 19.53 8.89 -0.03
CA ALA A 305 20.02 10.26 0.05
C ALA A 305 20.31 10.67 1.50
N GLY A 306 19.52 10.19 2.46
CA GLY A 306 19.79 10.42 3.89
C GLY A 306 21.07 9.73 4.39
N ALA A 307 21.54 8.69 3.70
CA ALA A 307 22.81 8.01 3.99
C ALA A 307 24.03 8.73 3.38
N LEU A 308 23.84 9.84 2.67
CA LEU A 308 24.97 10.61 2.15
C LEU A 308 25.67 11.35 3.29
N PRO A 309 27.02 11.34 3.34
CA PRO A 309 27.77 12.09 4.32
C PRO A 309 27.54 13.61 4.20
N GLN A 310 27.63 14.31 5.33
CA GLN A 310 27.44 15.77 5.38
C GLN A 310 28.64 16.50 4.79
N ASN A 311 29.86 16.09 5.14
CA ASN A 311 31.08 16.64 4.57
C ASN A 311 31.35 15.96 3.22
N ARG A 312 31.45 16.75 2.14
CA ARG A 312 31.64 16.26 0.76
C ARG A 312 32.70 17.07 0.00
N GLY A 313 33.26 16.45 -1.04
CA GLY A 313 34.36 16.97 -1.85
C GLY A 313 35.70 16.61 -1.24
N ASN A 314 36.64 17.56 -1.30
CA ASN A 314 37.95 17.42 -0.66
C ASN A 314 37.80 17.55 0.86
N ILE A 315 37.66 16.41 1.55
CA ILE A 315 37.48 16.35 3.00
C ILE A 315 38.81 16.15 3.72
N THR A 316 38.95 16.70 4.92
CA THR A 316 40.08 16.43 5.83
C THR A 316 39.87 15.13 6.63
N ALA A 317 40.90 14.65 7.31
CA ALA A 317 40.81 13.53 8.25
C ALA A 317 39.76 13.77 9.35
N ALA A 318 39.68 14.99 9.89
CA ALA A 318 38.67 15.37 10.88
C ALA A 318 37.24 15.27 10.31
N GLN A 319 37.01 15.79 9.10
CA GLN A 319 35.71 15.70 8.43
C GLN A 319 35.33 14.27 8.05
N TYR A 320 36.32 13.44 7.69
CA TYR A 320 36.12 12.02 7.47
C TYR A 320 35.70 11.31 8.77
N ALA A 321 36.34 11.60 9.90
CA ALA A 321 35.98 11.04 11.19
C ALA A 321 34.54 11.40 11.60
N GLU A 322 34.10 12.65 11.36
CA GLU A 322 32.71 13.07 11.52
C GLU A 322 31.76 12.24 10.63
N ASN A 323 32.08 12.11 9.35
CA ASN A 323 31.30 11.31 8.40
C ASN A 323 31.19 9.84 8.86
N PHE A 324 32.28 9.24 9.32
CA PHE A 324 32.31 7.88 9.85
C PHE A 324 31.37 7.70 11.04
N ASN A 325 31.47 8.60 12.02
CA ASN A 325 30.66 8.55 13.24
C ASN A 325 29.16 8.75 12.96
N ASP A 326 28.83 9.63 12.02
CA ASP A 326 27.47 9.85 11.53
C ASP A 326 26.94 8.64 10.77
N MET A 327 27.75 8.01 9.92
CA MET A 327 27.39 6.81 9.18
C MET A 327 27.15 5.62 10.12
N GLN A 328 28.01 5.45 11.12
CA GLN A 328 27.84 4.43 12.15
C GLN A 328 26.51 4.62 12.90
N LYS A 329 26.16 5.88 13.22
CA LYS A 329 24.87 6.23 13.82
C LYS A 329 23.70 5.94 12.88
N PHE A 330 23.85 6.27 11.59
CA PHE A 330 22.81 6.07 10.58
C PHE A 330 22.46 4.58 10.43
N TYR A 331 23.46 3.69 10.37
CA TYR A 331 23.25 2.25 10.30
C TYR A 331 22.94 1.58 11.65
N GLN A 332 22.86 2.37 12.74
CA GLN A 332 22.55 1.91 14.10
C GLN A 332 23.51 0.85 14.62
N ILE A 333 24.80 1.03 14.30
CA ILE A 333 25.85 0.15 14.79
C ILE A 333 26.25 0.66 16.19
N ASP A 334 25.47 0.22 17.16
CA ASP A 334 25.50 0.65 18.56
C ASP A 334 26.51 -0.15 19.42
N HIS A 335 27.37 -0.95 18.80
CA HIS A 335 28.40 -1.74 19.47
C HIS A 335 29.82 -1.31 19.07
N GLN A 336 30.81 -1.76 19.84
CA GLN A 336 32.22 -1.56 19.49
C GLN A 336 32.58 -2.46 18.31
N LEU A 337 33.13 -1.90 17.23
CA LEU A 337 33.39 -2.62 15.98
C LEU A 337 34.43 -3.77 16.09
N ASN A 338 35.14 -3.86 17.21
CA ASN A 338 36.05 -4.97 17.52
C ASN A 338 35.40 -6.07 18.38
N LEU A 339 34.09 -6.00 18.61
CA LEU A 339 33.34 -6.98 19.36
C LEU A 339 32.19 -7.50 18.50
N PRO A 340 31.78 -8.76 18.66
CA PRO A 340 30.56 -9.24 18.02
C PRO A 340 29.33 -8.53 18.57
N GLU A 341 28.25 -8.51 17.79
CA GLU A 341 26.97 -7.99 18.25
C GLU A 341 26.36 -8.95 19.30
N PHE A 342 26.35 -8.53 20.57
CA PHE A 342 25.88 -9.35 21.70
C PHE A 342 24.34 -9.41 21.81
N LEU A 343 23.83 -10.56 22.28
CA LEU A 343 22.41 -10.79 22.55
C LEU A 343 22.16 -11.11 24.05
N PRO A 344 21.32 -10.34 24.76
CA PRO A 344 20.62 -9.13 24.31
C PRO A 344 21.60 -7.93 24.14
N PRO A 345 21.22 -6.90 23.35
CA PRO A 345 22.05 -5.70 23.18
C PRO A 345 22.32 -4.98 24.51
N LEU A 346 23.55 -4.51 24.70
CA LEU A 346 24.02 -3.88 25.95
C LEU A 346 23.86 -2.35 25.98
N GLY A 347 23.02 -1.81 25.07
CA GLY A 347 22.92 -0.39 24.80
C GLY A 347 24.05 0.14 23.92
N ASP A 348 23.99 1.43 23.64
CA ASP A 348 24.93 2.14 22.76
C ASP A 348 26.33 2.26 23.40
N SER A 349 27.24 1.40 22.95
CA SER A 349 28.61 1.20 23.45
C SER A 349 29.70 1.50 22.43
N ARG A 350 29.32 2.02 21.25
CA ARG A 350 30.26 2.33 20.17
C ARG A 350 31.37 3.30 20.60
N LYS A 351 32.53 3.17 19.95
CA LYS A 351 33.61 4.15 20.01
C LYS A 351 33.48 5.14 18.87
N LEU A 352 33.92 6.37 19.08
CA LEU A 352 33.98 7.40 18.06
C LEU A 352 35.38 7.46 17.48
N LEU A 353 35.47 7.54 16.16
CA LEU A 353 36.72 7.82 15.46
C LEU A 353 37.07 9.30 15.62
N ASN A 354 38.33 9.62 15.91
CA ASN A 354 38.82 10.99 15.94
C ASN A 354 39.67 11.33 14.70
N GLN A 355 40.14 12.59 14.63
CA GLN A 355 40.90 13.10 13.49
C GLN A 355 42.29 12.47 13.31
N ASP A 356 42.83 11.86 14.38
CA ASP A 356 44.17 11.28 14.40
C ASP A 356 44.16 9.80 13.99
N GLY A 357 42.97 9.20 13.81
CA GLY A 357 42.82 7.78 13.47
C GLY A 357 42.51 6.88 14.66
N ASP A 358 42.38 7.47 15.85
CA ASP A 358 42.18 6.79 17.13
C ASP A 358 40.71 6.68 17.53
N TRP A 359 40.45 5.81 18.50
CA TRP A 359 39.10 5.46 18.96
C TRP A 359 38.80 5.95 20.39
N GLU A 360 37.84 6.86 20.50
CA GLU A 360 37.44 7.48 21.76
C GLU A 360 36.14 6.90 22.33
N LYS A 361 36.04 6.88 23.66
CA LYS A 361 34.82 6.43 24.36
C LYS A 361 33.76 7.52 24.35
N MET A 362 32.51 7.14 24.13
CA MET A 362 31.40 8.07 24.26
C MET A 362 31.17 8.46 25.73
N SER A 363 31.15 9.77 25.99
CA SER A 363 30.87 10.29 27.33
C SER A 363 29.45 9.95 27.78
N GLY A 364 29.32 9.39 28.99
CA GLY A 364 28.02 9.07 29.61
C GLY A 364 27.31 7.84 29.06
N LYS A 365 28.01 6.99 28.29
CA LYS A 365 27.45 5.79 27.63
C LYS A 365 28.12 4.52 28.15
N PRO A 366 27.43 3.37 28.16
CA PRO A 366 28.03 2.11 28.56
C PRO A 366 29.23 1.78 27.66
N TYR A 367 30.22 1.10 28.22
CA TYR A 367 31.43 0.70 27.50
C TYR A 367 31.87 -0.67 27.97
N ILE A 368 32.17 -1.57 27.03
CA ILE A 368 32.57 -2.95 27.34
C ILE A 368 34.09 -2.97 27.52
N VAL A 369 34.52 -3.30 28.72
CA VAL A 369 35.94 -3.42 29.11
C VAL A 369 36.46 -4.86 29.06
N GLY A 370 35.58 -5.85 28.91
CA GLY A 370 35.95 -7.26 28.81
C GLY A 370 34.72 -8.17 28.68
N THR A 371 34.88 -9.31 28.00
CA THR A 371 33.78 -10.20 27.59
C THR A 371 34.00 -11.67 28.03
N GLY A 372 35.11 -11.95 28.72
CA GLY A 372 35.52 -13.32 29.09
C GLY A 372 36.17 -14.10 27.93
N VAL A 373 36.17 -13.52 26.73
CA VAL A 373 36.89 -13.94 25.54
C VAL A 373 37.82 -12.80 25.14
N ASP A 374 39.04 -13.11 24.74
CA ASP A 374 39.99 -12.10 24.30
C ASP A 374 39.72 -11.74 22.84
N TYR A 375 39.29 -10.51 22.61
CA TYR A 375 39.12 -9.90 21.30
C TYR A 375 40.22 -8.85 21.08
N PRO A 376 40.74 -8.71 19.85
CA PRO A 376 41.72 -7.67 19.53
C PRO A 376 41.18 -6.26 19.77
N GLU A 377 42.07 -5.31 20.00
CA GLU A 377 41.72 -3.89 19.98
C GLU A 377 41.32 -3.43 18.56
N LEU A 378 40.60 -2.32 18.48
CA LEU A 378 40.32 -1.72 17.17
C LEU A 378 41.62 -1.26 16.50
N PRO A 379 41.79 -1.52 15.20
CA PRO A 379 42.96 -1.03 14.50
C PRO A 379 42.92 0.49 14.37
N GLU A 380 44.07 1.13 14.58
CA GLU A 380 44.26 2.56 14.29
C GLU A 380 44.12 2.81 12.78
N LEU A 381 43.32 3.81 12.40
CA LEU A 381 43.16 4.18 11.00
C LEU A 381 44.24 5.18 10.61
N GLN A 382 45.14 4.79 9.72
CA GLN A 382 46.17 5.67 9.18
C GLN A 382 45.59 6.56 8.09
N PHE A 383 45.77 7.87 8.23
CA PHE A 383 45.32 8.88 7.28
C PHE A 383 46.51 9.49 6.54
N THR A 384 46.38 9.62 5.21
CA THR A 384 47.34 10.36 4.39
C THR A 384 46.65 11.54 3.73
N GLU A 385 47.09 12.75 4.06
CA GLU A 385 46.60 13.99 3.46
C GLU A 385 47.61 14.57 2.44
N LYS A 386 47.10 15.10 1.33
CA LYS A 386 47.85 15.88 0.35
C LYS A 386 47.12 17.20 0.12
N ASP A 387 47.85 18.32 0.19
CA ASP A 387 47.29 19.67 0.02
C ASP A 387 46.07 19.96 0.91
N GLY A 388 46.03 19.37 2.12
CA GLY A 388 44.93 19.51 3.07
C GLY A 388 43.68 18.69 2.76
N ALA A 389 43.76 17.76 1.80
CA ALA A 389 42.70 16.80 1.48
C ALA A 389 43.15 15.38 1.83
N LEU A 390 42.28 14.60 2.46
CA LEU A 390 42.48 13.18 2.68
C LEU A 390 42.53 12.46 1.33
N THR A 391 43.56 11.65 1.11
CA THR A 391 43.77 10.91 -0.14
C THR A 391 43.83 9.41 0.04
N GLU A 392 44.14 8.96 1.25
CA GLU A 392 44.24 7.55 1.58
C GLU A 392 43.91 7.31 3.06
N ILE A 393 43.19 6.20 3.29
CA ILE A 393 42.86 5.64 4.60
C ILE A 393 43.30 4.19 4.59
N SER A 394 44.02 3.74 5.60
CA SER A 394 44.43 2.34 5.69
C SER A 394 44.50 1.85 7.12
N PHE A 395 44.34 0.55 7.30
CA PHE A 395 44.73 -0.12 8.53
C PHE A 395 45.30 -1.50 8.23
N SER A 396 46.13 -1.98 9.14
CA SER A 396 46.66 -3.34 9.11
C SER A 396 46.59 -3.92 10.51
N SER A 397 46.33 -5.22 10.61
CA SER A 397 46.37 -5.95 11.89
C SER A 397 46.97 -7.31 11.66
N GLU A 398 47.87 -7.72 12.57
CA GLU A 398 48.55 -9.01 12.51
C GLU A 398 48.56 -9.64 13.92
N TYR A 399 48.14 -10.91 14.00
CA TYR A 399 48.12 -11.70 15.22
C TYR A 399 48.83 -13.04 14.97
N LYS A 400 49.82 -13.39 15.81
CA LYS A 400 50.67 -14.58 15.69
C LYS A 400 50.69 -15.33 17.01
N ASP A 401 50.31 -16.60 17.00
CA ASP A 401 50.33 -17.48 18.18
C ASP A 401 49.51 -16.95 19.37
N GLU A 402 48.50 -16.13 19.09
CA GLU A 402 47.61 -15.55 20.10
C GLU A 402 46.28 -16.32 20.17
N ASN A 403 45.84 -16.64 21.39
CA ASN A 403 44.54 -17.27 21.61
C ASN A 403 43.42 -16.22 21.68
N VAL A 404 43.23 -15.48 20.59
CA VAL A 404 42.22 -14.42 20.45
C VAL A 404 41.14 -14.83 19.46
N GLU A 405 39.88 -14.48 19.74
CA GLU A 405 38.80 -14.57 18.75
C GLU A 405 38.78 -13.29 17.91
N ILE A 406 38.77 -13.42 16.58
CA ILE A 406 38.88 -12.27 15.69
C ILE A 406 37.48 -11.89 15.19
N PRO A 407 36.99 -10.69 15.53
CA PRO A 407 35.73 -10.19 15.01
C PRO A 407 35.87 -9.98 13.50
N VAL A 408 34.80 -10.25 12.75
CA VAL A 408 34.80 -9.94 11.33
C VAL A 408 34.84 -8.44 11.10
N TYR A 409 35.63 -7.98 10.13
CA TYR A 409 35.87 -6.56 9.87
C TYR A 409 34.79 -5.92 8.96
N GLY A 410 33.69 -6.62 8.68
CA GLY A 410 32.67 -6.21 7.71
C GLY A 410 32.10 -4.82 7.95
N ASP A 411 31.62 -4.54 9.17
CA ASP A 411 31.06 -3.24 9.51
C ASP A 411 32.10 -2.12 9.49
N LEU A 412 33.31 -2.38 10.02
CA LEU A 412 34.40 -1.39 10.00
C LEU A 412 34.78 -1.02 8.57
N MET A 413 35.02 -2.02 7.71
CA MET A 413 35.40 -1.81 6.32
C MET A 413 34.28 -1.12 5.53
N ALA A 414 33.03 -1.51 5.75
CA ALA A 414 31.88 -0.92 5.06
C ALA A 414 31.68 0.55 5.46
N LEU A 415 31.71 0.86 6.76
CA LEU A 415 31.61 2.23 7.26
C LEU A 415 32.78 3.10 6.76
N ALA A 416 34.01 2.58 6.83
CA ALA A 416 35.18 3.31 6.34
C ALA A 416 35.08 3.62 4.84
N SER A 417 34.70 2.62 4.06
CA SER A 417 34.50 2.74 2.61
C SER A 417 33.43 3.76 2.27
N LEU A 418 32.24 3.66 2.88
CA LEU A 418 31.11 4.55 2.59
C LEU A 418 31.41 6.00 2.96
N SER A 419 32.04 6.22 4.10
CA SER A 419 32.31 7.56 4.64
C SER A 419 33.25 8.37 3.76
N TYR A 420 34.08 7.68 2.95
CA TYR A 420 34.97 8.30 1.98
C TYR A 420 34.42 8.28 0.55
N ILE A 421 33.91 7.15 0.05
CA ILE A 421 33.36 7.03 -1.32
C ILE A 421 32.16 7.96 -1.50
N CYS A 422 31.22 7.96 -0.55
CA CYS A 422 29.99 8.75 -0.69
C CYS A 422 30.24 10.26 -0.50
N ALA A 423 31.40 10.64 0.05
CA ALA A 423 31.80 12.03 0.22
C ALA A 423 32.32 12.64 -1.10
N GLN A 424 32.81 11.83 -2.04
CA GLN A 424 33.38 12.32 -3.31
C GLN A 424 32.38 13.16 -4.12
N GLU A 425 32.87 14.16 -4.85
CA GLU A 425 32.03 15.00 -5.72
C GLU A 425 31.43 14.17 -6.88
N GLU A 426 32.20 13.21 -7.39
CA GLU A 426 31.79 12.33 -8.49
C GLU A 426 30.75 11.28 -8.05
N TYR A 427 30.55 11.10 -6.75
CA TYR A 427 29.63 10.08 -6.23
C TYR A 427 28.17 10.44 -6.47
N ASN A 428 27.49 9.52 -7.13
CA ASN A 428 26.06 9.58 -7.43
C ASN A 428 25.34 8.38 -6.78
N LEU A 429 24.08 8.58 -6.39
CA LEU A 429 23.25 7.50 -5.82
C LEU A 429 23.00 6.33 -6.79
N LEU A 430 23.19 6.56 -8.09
CA LEU A 430 23.13 5.55 -9.13
C LEU A 430 24.47 5.53 -9.87
N PRO A 431 25.01 4.34 -10.21
CA PRO A 431 24.37 3.02 -10.12
C PRO A 431 24.49 2.33 -8.76
N SER A 432 25.27 2.88 -7.82
CA SER A 432 25.66 2.20 -6.58
C SER A 432 25.18 2.93 -5.32
N PRO A 433 23.90 2.76 -4.92
CA PRO A 433 23.38 3.41 -3.71
C PRO A 433 24.16 3.02 -2.45
N PRO A 434 24.24 3.88 -1.41
CA PRO A 434 25.05 3.62 -0.22
C PRO A 434 24.73 2.26 0.43
N SER A 435 23.46 1.90 0.53
CA SER A 435 23.04 0.61 1.12
C SER A 435 23.55 -0.62 0.36
N ARG A 436 23.75 -0.49 -0.96
CA ARG A 436 24.30 -1.57 -1.79
C ARG A 436 25.80 -1.69 -1.56
N LEU A 437 26.52 -0.56 -1.57
CA LEU A 437 27.96 -0.53 -1.26
C LEU A 437 28.23 -1.08 0.14
N TYR A 438 27.43 -0.67 1.13
CA TYR A 438 27.58 -1.12 2.51
C TYR A 438 27.44 -2.62 2.60
N ARG A 439 26.36 -3.19 2.03
CA ARG A 439 26.14 -4.63 2.01
C ARG A 439 27.28 -5.38 1.31
N GLN A 440 27.72 -4.88 0.16
CA GLN A 440 28.76 -5.54 -0.63
C GLN A 440 30.09 -5.59 0.12
N VAL A 441 30.56 -4.46 0.67
CA VAL A 441 31.82 -4.42 1.43
C VAL A 441 31.71 -5.23 2.71
N LYS A 442 30.58 -5.10 3.43
CA LYS A 442 30.32 -5.86 4.64
C LYS A 442 30.38 -7.36 4.38
N GLU A 443 29.76 -7.85 3.31
CA GLU A 443 29.74 -9.27 2.97
C GLU A 443 31.14 -9.83 2.72
N TYR A 444 32.02 -9.09 2.04
CA TYR A 444 33.42 -9.50 1.88
C TYR A 444 34.19 -9.53 3.20
N GLY A 445 34.01 -8.51 4.05
CA GLY A 445 34.67 -8.44 5.36
C GLY A 445 34.16 -9.48 6.36
N ASP A 446 32.86 -9.78 6.33
CA ASP A 446 32.23 -10.86 7.11
C ASP A 446 32.76 -12.24 6.72
N GLN A 447 33.09 -12.43 5.44
CA GLN A 447 33.65 -13.68 4.92
C GLN A 447 35.19 -13.72 4.94
N CYS A 448 35.85 -12.68 5.48
CA CYS A 448 37.30 -12.52 5.45
C CYS A 448 37.92 -12.82 4.08
N SER A 449 37.28 -12.32 3.02
CA SER A 449 37.64 -12.62 1.64
C SER A 449 38.31 -11.41 0.98
N ASP A 450 39.38 -11.66 0.24
CA ASP A 450 40.06 -10.64 -0.57
C ASP A 450 39.08 -9.96 -1.53
N PHE A 451 39.16 -8.64 -1.62
CA PHE A 451 38.37 -7.90 -2.59
C PHE A 451 39.05 -6.63 -3.07
N THR A 452 38.63 -6.16 -4.23
CA THR A 452 38.94 -4.81 -4.74
C THR A 452 37.71 -4.27 -5.42
N ILE A 453 37.27 -3.08 -5.01
CA ILE A 453 36.17 -2.35 -5.65
C ILE A 453 36.65 -0.95 -6.02
N SER A 454 36.07 -0.39 -7.09
CA SER A 454 36.33 0.98 -7.50
C SER A 454 35.01 1.69 -7.78
N GLU A 455 34.79 2.82 -7.12
CA GLU A 455 33.56 3.63 -7.22
C GLU A 455 33.90 5.11 -7.02
N ALA A 456 33.34 6.00 -7.84
CA ALA A 456 33.57 7.45 -7.78
C ALA A 456 35.06 7.86 -7.69
N GLY A 457 35.93 7.22 -8.48
CA GLY A 457 37.37 7.51 -8.51
C GLY A 457 38.16 6.99 -7.31
N VAL A 458 37.51 6.27 -6.38
CA VAL A 458 38.12 5.69 -5.19
C VAL A 458 38.23 4.19 -5.34
N THR A 459 39.39 3.64 -5.02
CA THR A 459 39.62 2.21 -4.95
C THR A 459 39.69 1.77 -3.49
N VAL A 460 38.95 0.72 -3.16
CA VAL A 460 38.98 0.04 -1.87
C VAL A 460 39.51 -1.36 -2.07
N LYS A 461 40.50 -1.76 -1.28
CA LYS A 461 41.10 -3.10 -1.31
C LYS A 461 41.24 -3.66 0.10
N ALA A 462 40.89 -4.92 0.27
CA ALA A 462 41.23 -5.71 1.44
C ALA A 462 41.96 -6.99 1.03
N SER A 463 42.98 -7.37 1.80
CA SER A 463 43.67 -8.67 1.67
C SER A 463 43.66 -9.35 3.04
N PHE A 464 43.31 -10.63 3.08
CA PHE A 464 43.25 -11.44 4.29
C PHE A 464 44.18 -12.64 4.13
N ASP A 465 45.01 -12.91 5.13
CA ASP A 465 45.81 -14.12 5.23
C ASP A 465 45.62 -14.71 6.63
N TYR A 466 45.02 -15.90 6.72
CA TYR A 466 44.81 -16.52 8.01
C TYR A 466 44.85 -18.05 7.95
N SER A 467 45.29 -18.65 9.04
CA SER A 467 45.38 -20.10 9.21
C SER A 467 45.16 -20.49 10.67
N GLY A 468 44.70 -21.72 10.89
CA GLY A 468 44.41 -22.20 12.24
C GLY A 468 43.10 -21.69 12.85
N TYR A 469 42.32 -20.87 12.14
CA TYR A 469 41.00 -20.38 12.57
C TYR A 469 39.84 -21.09 11.88
N GLU A 470 38.67 -21.06 12.51
CA GLU A 470 37.38 -21.50 11.93
C GLU A 470 36.30 -20.44 12.19
N LEU A 471 35.55 -20.08 11.15
CA LEU A 471 34.47 -19.11 11.26
C LEU A 471 33.27 -19.73 11.98
N ARG A 472 32.85 -19.15 13.09
CA ARG A 472 31.73 -19.63 13.91
C ARG A 472 30.96 -18.45 14.52
N GLN A 473 29.69 -18.68 14.81
CA GLN A 473 28.89 -17.71 15.56
C GLN A 473 29.49 -17.48 16.96
N ALA A 474 29.61 -16.21 17.37
CA ALA A 474 30.14 -15.84 18.67
C ALA A 474 29.30 -16.43 19.83
N GLN A 475 29.95 -16.81 20.94
CA GLN A 475 29.34 -17.55 22.05
C GLN A 475 28.12 -16.85 22.70
N TYR A 476 28.00 -15.53 22.54
CA TYR A 476 26.88 -14.72 23.01
C TYR A 476 26.41 -13.69 21.99
N GLY A 477 26.68 -13.91 20.70
CA GLY A 477 26.43 -12.92 19.65
C GLY A 477 25.64 -13.44 18.45
N SER A 478 25.09 -12.51 17.67
CA SER A 478 24.44 -12.76 16.38
C SER A 478 25.45 -12.83 15.21
N SER A 479 26.67 -12.34 15.43
CA SER A 479 27.71 -12.23 14.39
C SER A 479 28.69 -13.40 14.44
N ASP A 480 29.25 -13.72 13.27
CA ASP A 480 30.34 -14.68 13.15
C ASP A 480 31.68 -14.05 13.56
N VAL A 481 32.56 -14.89 14.10
CA VAL A 481 33.93 -14.56 14.51
C VAL A 481 34.86 -15.71 14.10
N LEU A 482 36.12 -15.41 13.85
CA LEU A 482 37.14 -16.43 13.64
C LEU A 482 37.63 -16.94 15.00
N VAL A 483 37.36 -18.22 15.27
CA VAL A 483 37.71 -18.89 16.52
C VAL A 483 38.97 -19.75 16.31
N PRO A 484 40.00 -19.65 17.18
CA PRO A 484 41.20 -20.46 17.05
C PRO A 484 40.89 -21.96 17.21
N VAL A 485 41.43 -22.79 16.32
CA VAL A 485 41.23 -24.24 16.35
C VAL A 485 42.27 -24.86 17.28
N TYR A 486 41.79 -25.50 18.34
CA TYR A 486 42.64 -26.15 19.33
C TYR A 486 43.66 -27.11 18.69
N GLY A 487 44.95 -26.92 19.01
CA GLY A 487 46.05 -27.75 18.53
C GLY A 487 46.60 -27.39 17.15
N LYS A 488 46.18 -26.27 16.55
CA LYS A 488 46.80 -25.69 15.35
C LYS A 488 47.57 -24.43 15.70
N ASP A 489 48.65 -24.17 14.96
CA ASP A 489 49.29 -22.86 14.95
C ASP A 489 48.31 -21.86 14.30
N VAL A 490 48.15 -20.70 14.94
CA VAL A 490 47.17 -19.69 14.55
C VAL A 490 47.87 -18.45 14.03
N TYR A 491 47.40 -17.97 12.89
CA TYR A 491 47.90 -16.78 12.23
C TYR A 491 46.74 -16.03 11.59
N PHE A 492 46.73 -14.71 11.73
CA PHE A 492 45.82 -13.83 11.02
C PHE A 492 46.50 -12.52 10.67
N GLN A 493 46.32 -12.07 9.44
CA GLN A 493 46.67 -10.76 8.94
C GLN A 493 45.53 -10.21 8.08
N VAL A 494 45.25 -8.93 8.26
CA VAL A 494 44.36 -8.16 7.36
C VAL A 494 45.05 -6.85 6.98
N ASP A 495 45.02 -6.53 5.69
CA ASP A 495 45.45 -5.25 5.15
C ASP A 495 44.28 -4.60 4.41
N PHE A 496 43.87 -3.42 4.84
CA PHE A 496 42.76 -2.67 4.26
C PHE A 496 43.22 -1.29 3.83
N ARG A 497 42.84 -0.88 2.62
CA ARG A 497 43.23 0.41 2.04
C ARG A 497 42.09 1.00 1.20
N ILE A 498 41.87 2.29 1.37
CA ILE A 498 41.00 3.15 0.56
C ILE A 498 41.88 4.27 0.01
N TRP A 499 41.91 4.49 -1.29
CA TRP A 499 42.67 5.60 -1.87
C TRP A 499 42.00 6.14 -3.13
N GLN A 500 42.28 7.40 -3.43
CA GLN A 500 41.93 8.04 -4.69
C GLN A 500 43.13 7.98 -5.64
N GLU A 501 42.91 7.55 -6.88
CA GLU A 501 43.97 7.45 -7.91
C GLU A 501 44.44 8.80 -8.47
#